data_AF-A0A6B3FMY0-F1
#
_entry.id   AF-A0A6B3FMY0-F1
#
_cell.length_a   1.000
_cell.length_b   1.000
_cell.length_c   1.000
_cell.angle_alpha   90.00
_cell.angle_beta   90.00
_cell.angle_gamma   90.00
#
_symmetry.space_group_name_H-M   'P 1'
#
loop_
_entity.id
_entity.type
_entity.pdbx_description
1 polymer ?
#
loop_
_entity_poly.entity_id
_entity_poly.type
_entity_poly.pdbx_seq_one_letter_code
_entity_poly.pdbx_strand_id
1 'polypeptide(L)' 'MLPRTEEMLISILAVHQAGAAYLPLDPDYPPERLTFMLADASPALLLTTAALAGRAEHPATVLLDDPGTAAALATRSAQ' A
#
# COMPACT_ATOMS: atom_id res chain seq x y z
N MET A 1 0.05 1.95 3.54
CA MET A 1 0.93 2.62 4.51
C MET A 1 2.07 3.29 3.75
N LEU A 2 2.00 4.60 3.56
CA LEU A 2 2.93 5.33 2.69
C LEU A 2 3.39 6.63 3.39
N PRO A 3 4.63 7.09 3.14
CA PRO A 3 5.05 8.42 3.55
C PRO A 3 4.16 9.49 2.93
N ARG A 4 3.98 10.61 3.62
CA ARG A 4 3.16 11.74 3.15
C ARG A 4 3.83 12.47 1.98
N THR A 5 3.63 11.92 0.79
CA THR A 5 4.24 12.32 -0.50
C THR A 5 3.18 12.31 -1.60
N GLU A 6 3.52 12.72 -2.81
CA GLU A 6 2.66 12.63 -3.99
C GLU A 6 2.24 11.19 -4.30
N GLU A 7 3.14 10.22 -4.11
CA GLU A 7 2.88 8.78 -4.29
C GLU A 7 1.70 8.30 -3.42
N MET A 8 1.53 8.87 -2.22
CA MET A 8 0.38 8.58 -1.36
C MET A 8 -0.92 9.07 -1.99
N LEU A 9 -0.93 10.28 -2.55
CA LEU A 9 -2.12 10.83 -3.21
C LEU A 9 -2.45 10.04 -4.48
N ILE A 10 -1.44 9.71 -5.29
CA ILE A 10 -1.58 8.87 -6.47
C ILE A 10 -2.16 7.51 -6.08
N SER A 11 -1.66 6.90 -5.01
CA SER A 11 -2.15 5.59 -4.52
C SER A 11 -3.61 5.64 -4.06
N ILE A 12 -4.03 6.70 -3.37
CA ILE A 12 -5.43 6.88 -2.96
C ILE A 12 -6.36 6.96 -4.17
N LEU A 13 -5.94 7.72 -5.20
CA LEU A 13 -6.68 7.84 -6.45
C LEU A 13 -6.71 6.50 -7.20
N ALA A 14 -5.58 5.80 -7.29
CA ALA A 14 -5.49 4.49 -7.95
C ALA A 14 -6.41 3.45 -7.29
N VAL A 15 -6.51 3.45 -5.95
CA VAL A 15 -7.44 2.57 -5.22
C VAL A 15 -8.89 2.90 -5.60
N HIS A 16 -9.26 4.18 -5.65
CA HIS A 16 -10.60 4.59 -6.09
C HIS A 16 -10.87 4.25 -7.56
N GLN A 17 -9.89 4.44 -8.45
CA GLN A 17 -10.00 4.08 -9.87
C GLN A 17 -10.18 2.58 -10.06
N ALA A 18 -9.60 1.76 -9.18
CA ALA A 18 -9.81 0.31 -9.15
C ALA A 18 -11.19 -0.10 -8.57
N GLY A 19 -12.02 0.86 -8.13
CA GLY A 19 -13.31 0.60 -7.50
C GLY A 19 -13.21 0.10 -6.06
N ALA A 20 -12.05 0.26 -5.41
CA ALA A 20 -11.79 -0.19 -4.06
C ALA A 20 -11.79 0.97 -3.05
N ALA A 21 -11.88 0.63 -1.77
CA ALA A 21 -11.68 1.55 -0.66
C ALA A 21 -10.28 1.36 -0.05
N TYR A 22 -9.74 2.41 0.56
CA TYR A 22 -8.46 2.33 1.27
C TYR A 22 -8.65 2.52 2.77
N LEU A 23 -7.79 1.87 3.55
CA LEU A 23 -7.63 2.10 4.99
C LEU A 23 -6.27 2.77 5.23
N PRO A 24 -6.22 4.01 5.73
CA PRO A 24 -4.95 4.62 6.12
C PRO A 24 -4.34 3.86 7.31
N LEU A 25 -3.07 3.50 7.17
CA LEU A 25 -2.26 2.91 8.23
C LEU A 25 -1.10 3.84 8.53
N ASP A 26 -1.00 4.25 9.79
CA ASP A 26 0.07 5.10 10.31
C ASP A 26 1.23 4.22 10.82
N PRO A 27 2.44 4.34 10.25
CA PRO A 27 3.58 3.52 10.69
C PRO A 27 4.01 3.80 12.14
N ASP A 28 3.61 4.92 12.74
CA ASP A 28 3.92 5.26 14.13
C ASP A 28 2.99 4.56 15.14
N TYR A 29 1.97 3.85 14.65
CA TYR A 29 1.16 2.99 15.53
C TYR A 29 1.95 1.77 16.02
N PRO A 30 1.67 1.30 17.25
CA PRO A 30 2.21 0.05 17.74
C PRO A 30 1.87 -1.12 16.80
N PRO A 31 2.77 -2.11 16.64
CA PRO A 31 2.54 -3.26 15.76
C PRO A 31 1.21 -3.98 16.02
N GLU A 32 0.82 -4.14 17.28
CA GLU A 32 -0.42 -4.82 17.67
C GLU A 32 -1.66 -4.10 17.13
N ARG A 33 -1.60 -2.76 17.08
CA ARG A 33 -2.68 -1.94 16.51
C ARG A 33 -2.77 -2.13 15.01
N LEU A 34 -1.63 -2.17 14.32
CA LEU A 34 -1.58 -2.42 12.87
C LEU A 34 -2.10 -3.83 12.53
N THR A 35 -1.68 -4.85 13.27
CA THR A 35 -2.18 -6.22 13.13
C THR A 35 -3.69 -6.30 13.35
N PHE A 36 -4.21 -5.64 14.40
CA PHE A 36 -5.64 -5.59 14.65
C PHE A 36 -6.41 -4.94 13.49
N MET A 37 -5.94 -3.78 13.01
CA MET A 37 -6.59 -3.07 11.91
C MET A 37 -6.61 -3.90 10.61
N LEU A 38 -5.51 -4.61 10.31
CA LEU A 38 -5.44 -5.50 9.15
C LEU A 38 -6.36 -6.71 9.29
N ALA A 39 -6.44 -7.32 10.47
CA ALA A 39 -7.33 -8.45 10.72
C ALA A 39 -8.81 -8.04 10.60
N ASP A 40 -9.18 -6.90 11.21
CA ASP A 40 -10.55 -6.40 11.20
C ASP A 40 -11.01 -5.97 9.81
N ALA A 41 -10.18 -5.22 9.08
CA ALA A 41 -10.53 -4.73 7.76
C ALA A 41 -10.38 -5.79 6.65
N SER A 42 -9.56 -6.83 6.88
CA SER A 42 -9.24 -7.88 5.91
C SER A 42 -9.00 -7.35 4.48
N PRO A 43 -8.05 -6.40 4.29
CA PRO A 43 -7.84 -5.77 3.00
C PRO A 43 -7.35 -6.79 1.96
N ALA A 44 -7.74 -6.61 0.69
CA ALA A 44 -7.25 -7.48 -0.37
C ALA A 44 -5.75 -7.29 -0.69
N LEU A 45 -5.20 -6.11 -0.35
CA LEU A 45 -3.84 -5.71 -0.72
C LEU A 45 -3.28 -4.68 0.27
N LEU A 46 -1.99 -4.79 0.61
CA LEU A 46 -1.23 -3.76 1.31
C LEU A 46 -0.32 -3.02 0.32
N LEU A 47 -0.56 -1.71 0.14
CA LEU A 47 0.35 -0.82 -0.58
C LEU A 47 1.33 -0.15 0.39
N THR A 48 2.63 -0.31 0.17
CA THR A 48 3.67 0.29 1.01
C THR A 48 4.98 0.54 0.26
N THR A 49 6.06 0.88 0.97
CA THR A 49 7.42 1.03 0.45
C THR A 49 8.36 0.09 1.18
N ALA A 50 9.53 -0.22 0.61
CA ALA A 50 10.52 -1.10 1.21
C ALA A 50 10.94 -0.63 2.61
N ALA A 51 11.05 0.69 2.82
CA ALA A 51 11.37 1.30 4.11
C ALA A 51 10.33 1.02 5.21
N LEU A 52 9.09 0.75 4.83
CA LEU A 52 7.95 0.56 5.73
C LEU A 52 7.45 -0.89 5.78
N ALA A 53 7.88 -1.76 4.87
CA ALA A 53 7.41 -3.14 4.74
C ALA A 53 7.49 -3.96 6.05
N GLY A 54 8.46 -3.69 6.92
CA GLY A 54 8.63 -4.38 8.21
C GLY A 54 7.68 -3.93 9.33
N ARG A 55 6.83 -2.91 9.12
CA ARG A 55 5.90 -2.41 10.16
C ARG A 55 4.59 -3.20 10.23
N ALA A 56 4.20 -3.85 9.13
CA ALA A 56 2.96 -4.61 9.06
C ALA A 56 3.08 -5.74 8.04
N GLU A 57 2.54 -6.90 8.37
CA GLU A 57 2.59 -8.08 7.51
C GLU A 57 1.25 -8.29 6.80
N HIS A 58 1.29 -8.54 5.50
CA HIS A 58 0.13 -8.92 4.70
C HIS A 58 0.55 -9.82 3.54
N PRO A 59 -0.17 -10.93 3.26
CA PRO A 59 0.23 -11.90 2.22
C PRO A 59 0.28 -11.30 0.82
N ALA A 60 -0.61 -10.35 0.53
CA ALA A 60 -0.58 -9.57 -0.71
C ALA A 60 -0.04 -8.17 -0.40
N THR A 61 1.25 -7.96 -0.64
CA THR A 61 1.91 -6.67 -0.43
C THR A 61 2.57 -6.21 -1.73
N VAL A 62 2.37 -4.94 -2.09
CA VAL A 62 3.05 -4.27 -3.21
C VAL A 62 3.90 -3.14 -2.64
N LEU A 63 5.17 -3.14 -3.04
CA LEU A 63 6.13 -2.10 -2.73
C LEU A 63 6.17 -1.13 -3.91
N LEU A 64 5.78 0.12 -3.72
CA LEU A 64 5.75 1.12 -4.79
C LEU A 64 7.15 1.47 -5.32
N ASP A 65 8.16 1.36 -4.45
CA ASP A 65 9.57 1.61 -4.75
C ASP A 65 10.33 0.36 -5.22
N ASP A 66 9.62 -0.77 -5.40
CA ASP A 66 10.23 -1.95 -6.02
C ASP A 66 10.41 -1.74 -7.54
N PRO A 67 11.62 -1.96 -8.08
CA PRO A 67 11.88 -1.80 -9.51
C PRO A 67 10.98 -2.68 -10.41
N GLY A 68 10.59 -3.86 -9.93
CA GLY A 68 9.67 -4.75 -10.65
C GLY A 68 8.27 -4.16 -10.76
N THR A 69 7.77 -3.55 -9.68
CA THR A 69 6.49 -2.82 -9.67
C THR A 69 6.53 -1.65 -10.65
N ALA A 70 7.59 -0.83 -10.63
CA ALA A 70 7.75 0.28 -11.57
C ALA A 70 7.74 -0.18 -13.04
N ALA A 71 8.48 -1.25 -13.36
CA ALA A 71 8.51 -1.83 -14.71
C ALA A 71 7.13 -2.36 -15.15
N ALA A 72 6.39 -3.00 -14.24
CA ALA A 72 5.04 -3.50 -14.52
C ALA A 72 4.05 -2.36 -14.80
N LEU A 73 4.12 -1.26 -14.04
CA LEU A 73 3.28 -0.08 -14.27
C LEU A 73 3.61 0.58 -15.62
N ALA A 74 4.89 0.79 -15.93
CA ALA A 74 5.32 1.38 -17.20
C ALA A 74 4.79 0.60 -18.42
N THR A 75 4.74 -0.73 -18.34
CA THR A 75 4.21 -1.58 -19.41
C THR A 75 2.69 -1.41 -19.59
N ARG A 76 1.95 -1.20 -18.49
CA ARG A 76 0.48 -1.06 -18.51
C ARG A 76 0.03 0.33 -18.91
N SER A 77 0.78 1.38 -18.57
CA SER A 77 0.48 2.76 -18.97
C SER A 77 0.70 3.03 -20.46
N ALA A 78 1.36 2.12 -21.17
CA ALA A 78 1.56 2.21 -22.62
C ALA A 78 0.41 1.59 -23.45
N GLN A 79 -0.62 1.01 -22.80
CA GLN A 79 -1.85 0.50 -23.43
C GLN A 79 -3.00 1.49 -23.23
#